data_AF-A0A841ESV2-F1
#
_entry.id   AF-A0A841ESV2-F1
#
_cell.length_a   1.000
_cell.length_b   1.000
_cell.length_c   1.000
_cell.angle_alpha   90.00
_cell.angle_beta   90.00
_cell.angle_gamma   90.00
#
_symmetry.space_group_name_H-M   'P 1'
#
loop_
_entity.id
_entity.type
_entity.pdbx_description
1 polymer ?
#
loop_
_entity_poly.entity_id
_entity_poly.type
_entity_poly.pdbx_seq_one_letter_code
_entity_poly.pdbx_strand_id
1 'polypeptide(L)'
;MKIIKILKISSLVYLLIPTYLFLLTWVRAEIGISACLIISIFVFNYLKNSQTDKVRRLKTPINWLTVTLVFVLALVLNLLVGIGEFREQTVDFMANNLKYRDLVQNKWPLYYPDFKVYMCYYLGYYLPTAGLGKIVGIEYCRYISLVWSTTGAFLVFLWAITFLDKYRLSVIGVIILFSNAWLVYKVILWLDFQTYIYPPYHVKLNNFWLMRPPFWEGFALAPQHVFPACFGACFMLEANFLKKINLDEMLLMLLATMYWSPLASIGIFPFVLYYYLNNWSSLFTLKSIIEKIFLVLGFTPLIIYFLSTQGVNSDNTQFMWQAGVEKWYWTYLFYIVFNFLIWYFFLKQFQHPFTKMVKVALLFLTIVPLYQIGIANDLNIRASVPSMFILTVAIAYVFVQAQKRKLYYWLGLAFFLINTLPTLHQVYKSILPSKPQTTIMKADYKQFHNMLSFQQVMYGDSTAVLEYSLKNDSFFEKHLLKK
;
A
#
# COMPACT_ATOMS: atom_id res chain seq x y z
N MET A 1 -21.41 -20.11 2.85
CA MET A 1 -21.27 -18.72 2.35
C MET A 1 -20.15 -18.67 1.31
N LYS A 2 -20.31 -17.97 0.18
CA LYS A 2 -19.26 -17.86 -0.86
C LYS A 2 -18.08 -17.04 -0.31
N ILE A 3 -16.91 -17.66 -0.09
CA ILE A 3 -15.70 -17.06 0.52
C ILE A 3 -15.34 -15.66 -0.02
N ILE A 4 -15.54 -15.41 -1.31
CA ILE A 4 -15.32 -14.10 -1.95
C ILE A 4 -16.17 -12.99 -1.32
N LYS A 5 -17.44 -13.27 -0.98
CA LYS A 5 -18.32 -12.28 -0.33
C LYS A 5 -17.78 -11.91 1.05
N ILE A 6 -17.38 -12.91 1.83
CA ILE A 6 -16.77 -12.69 3.15
C ILE A 6 -15.52 -11.83 2.98
N LEU A 7 -14.63 -12.20 2.06
CA LEU A 7 -13.40 -11.47 1.78
C LEU A 7 -13.65 -10.00 1.42
N LYS A 8 -14.60 -9.70 0.54
CA LYS A 8 -14.97 -8.32 0.20
C LYS A 8 -15.41 -7.53 1.43
N ILE A 9 -16.32 -8.10 2.22
CA ILE A 9 -16.87 -7.43 3.41
C ILE A 9 -15.77 -7.23 4.46
N SER A 10 -15.02 -8.28 4.79
CA SER A 10 -13.93 -8.21 5.77
C SER A 10 -12.84 -7.22 5.35
N SER A 11 -12.51 -7.14 4.07
CA SER A 11 -11.52 -6.18 3.57
C SER A 11 -12.02 -4.74 3.64
N LEU A 12 -13.29 -4.49 3.30
CA LEU A 12 -13.90 -3.15 3.43
C LEU A 12 -13.96 -2.72 4.90
N VAL A 13 -14.39 -3.60 5.80
CA VAL A 13 -14.41 -3.31 7.24
C VAL A 13 -13.00 -3.00 7.74
N TYR A 14 -12.02 -3.84 7.39
CA TYR A 14 -10.62 -3.63 7.75
C TYR A 14 -10.11 -2.25 7.28
N LEU A 15 -10.39 -1.88 6.02
CA LEU A 15 -9.99 -0.58 5.47
C LEU A 15 -10.72 0.60 6.12
N LEU A 16 -11.98 0.45 6.49
CA LEU A 16 -12.80 1.55 7.02
C LEU A 16 -12.56 1.83 8.51
N ILE A 17 -12.14 0.84 9.31
CA ILE A 17 -11.93 1.01 10.76
C ILE A 17 -11.07 2.26 11.07
N PRO A 18 -9.89 2.45 10.44
CA PRO A 18 -9.11 3.66 10.67
C PRO A 18 -9.82 4.96 10.33
N THR A 19 -10.58 4.99 9.24
CA THR A 19 -11.33 6.17 8.81
C THR A 19 -12.39 6.54 9.83
N TYR A 20 -13.14 5.56 10.35
CA TYR A 20 -14.11 5.80 11.42
C TYR A 20 -13.44 6.32 12.69
N LEU A 21 -12.32 5.70 13.11
CA LEU A 21 -11.57 6.18 14.27
C LEU A 21 -11.13 7.63 14.07
N PHE A 22 -10.58 7.99 12.92
CA PHE A 22 -10.17 9.35 12.59
C PHE A 22 -11.34 10.33 12.63
N LEU A 23 -12.44 10.04 11.94
CA LEU A 23 -13.60 10.93 11.90
C LEU A 23 -14.18 11.18 13.30
N LEU A 24 -14.16 10.20 14.18
CA LEU A 24 -14.68 10.33 15.54
C LEU A 24 -13.72 11.03 16.53
N THR A 25 -12.42 11.10 16.20
CA THR A 25 -11.39 11.54 17.15
C THR A 25 -10.56 12.74 16.70
N TRP A 26 -10.41 12.99 15.40
CA TRP A 26 -9.73 14.17 14.84
C TRP A 26 -10.70 15.28 14.44
N VAL A 27 -11.92 14.92 14.05
CA VAL A 27 -12.91 15.86 13.52
C VAL A 27 -13.91 16.25 14.62
N ARG A 28 -14.42 17.49 14.58
CA ARG A 28 -15.52 17.97 15.43
C ARG A 28 -16.66 16.96 15.44
N ALA A 29 -17.23 16.71 16.61
CA ALA A 29 -18.13 15.58 16.84
C ALA A 29 -19.33 15.58 15.89
N GLU A 30 -19.92 16.74 15.62
CA GLU A 30 -21.11 16.87 14.77
C GLU A 30 -20.81 16.46 13.33
N ILE A 31 -19.68 16.93 12.80
CA ILE A 31 -19.24 16.65 11.42
C ILE A 31 -18.74 15.21 11.31
N GLY A 32 -17.94 14.76 12.29
CA GLY A 32 -17.40 13.41 12.35
C GLY A 32 -18.48 12.33 12.42
N ILE A 33 -19.48 12.51 13.29
CA ILE A 33 -20.62 11.60 13.42
C ILE A 33 -21.45 11.60 12.13
N SER A 34 -21.74 12.78 11.57
CA SER A 34 -22.51 12.89 10.31
C SER A 34 -21.81 12.18 9.15
N ALA A 35 -20.49 12.38 9.00
CA ALA A 35 -19.67 11.69 8.02
C ALA A 35 -19.69 10.17 8.22
N CYS A 36 -19.54 9.70 9.47
CA CYS A 36 -19.63 8.27 9.79
C CYS A 36 -20.99 7.68 9.44
N LEU A 37 -22.10 8.39 9.72
CA LEU A 37 -23.45 7.95 9.39
C LEU A 37 -23.63 7.82 7.87
N ILE A 38 -23.19 8.82 7.09
CA ILE A 38 -23.26 8.79 5.63
C ILE A 38 -22.51 7.59 5.05
N ILE A 39 -21.26 7.38 5.48
CA ILE A 39 -20.45 6.21 5.05
C ILE A 39 -21.16 4.91 5.43
N SER A 40 -21.71 4.83 6.65
CA SER A 40 -22.38 3.62 7.14
C SER A 40 -23.66 3.29 6.38
N ILE A 41 -24.46 4.30 6.04
CA ILE A 41 -25.66 4.15 5.20
C ILE A 41 -25.27 3.64 3.81
N PHE A 42 -24.22 4.21 3.22
CA PHE A 42 -23.72 3.74 1.93
C PHE A 42 -23.24 2.30 1.98
N VAL A 43 -22.44 1.94 2.98
CA VAL A 43 -21.97 0.56 3.21
C VAL A 43 -23.16 -0.38 3.40
N PHE A 44 -24.15 -0.01 4.20
CA PHE A 44 -25.35 -0.81 4.41
C PHE A 44 -26.12 -1.05 3.10
N ASN A 45 -26.34 -0.01 2.30
CA ASN A 45 -27.01 -0.13 1.00
C ASN A 45 -26.21 -1.00 0.02
N TYR A 46 -24.89 -0.82 -0.03
CA TYR A 46 -23.99 -1.68 -0.79
C TYR A 46 -24.10 -3.15 -0.35
N LEU A 47 -24.06 -3.42 0.96
CA LEU A 47 -24.18 -4.78 1.49
C LEU A 47 -25.53 -5.40 1.17
N LYS A 48 -26.63 -4.65 1.28
CA LYS A 48 -27.99 -5.08 0.94
C LYS A 48 -28.09 -5.44 -0.56
N ASN A 49 -27.60 -4.58 -1.43
CA ASN A 49 -27.62 -4.81 -2.88
C ASN A 49 -26.70 -5.97 -3.28
N SER A 50 -25.54 -6.11 -2.62
CA SER A 50 -24.59 -7.21 -2.87
C SER A 50 -25.16 -8.59 -2.56
N GLN A 51 -26.22 -8.69 -1.75
CA GLN A 51 -26.88 -9.97 -1.47
C GLN A 51 -27.62 -10.50 -2.70
N THR A 52 -28.07 -9.61 -3.58
CA THR A 52 -28.78 -9.94 -4.81
C THR A 52 -27.84 -10.21 -5.99
N ASP A 53 -26.59 -9.75 -5.90
CA ASP A 53 -25.60 -9.89 -6.97
C ASP A 53 -25.00 -11.31 -7.06
N LYS A 54 -24.72 -11.73 -8.30
CA LYS A 54 -24.01 -12.99 -8.58
C LYS A 54 -22.55 -12.87 -8.15
N VAL A 55 -22.23 -13.32 -6.93
CA VAL A 55 -20.84 -13.48 -6.47
C VAL A 55 -20.13 -14.63 -7.20
N ARG A 56 -18.86 -14.43 -7.59
CA ARG A 56 -18.00 -15.41 -8.28
C ARG A 56 -17.99 -16.71 -7.48
N ARG A 57 -18.23 -17.82 -8.17
CA ARG A 57 -18.02 -19.16 -7.61
C ARG A 57 -16.61 -19.61 -7.99
N LEU A 58 -15.85 -20.04 -6.99
CA LEU A 58 -14.56 -20.67 -7.24
C LEU A 58 -14.79 -22.04 -7.87
N LYS A 59 -13.95 -22.43 -8.84
CA LYS A 59 -14.03 -23.75 -9.47
C LYS A 59 -13.84 -24.88 -8.46
N THR A 60 -12.89 -24.70 -7.55
CA THR A 60 -12.65 -25.58 -6.41
C THR A 60 -12.80 -24.81 -5.09
N PRO A 61 -13.47 -25.38 -4.07
CA PRO A 61 -13.58 -24.73 -2.77
C PRO A 61 -12.21 -24.66 -2.09
N ILE A 62 -12.00 -23.61 -1.28
CA ILE A 62 -10.82 -23.50 -0.41
C ILE A 62 -11.14 -24.26 0.87
N ASN A 63 -10.38 -25.31 1.18
CA ASN A 63 -10.55 -26.08 2.41
C ASN A 63 -9.95 -25.36 3.63
N TRP A 64 -10.37 -25.77 4.83
CA TRP A 64 -9.91 -25.17 6.09
C TRP A 64 -8.41 -25.31 6.33
N LEU A 65 -7.80 -26.40 5.86
CA LEU A 65 -6.34 -26.57 5.92
C LEU A 65 -5.62 -25.46 5.15
N THR A 66 -6.07 -25.14 3.94
CA THR A 66 -5.50 -24.05 3.13
C THR A 66 -5.69 -22.69 3.82
N VAL A 67 -6.88 -22.43 4.38
CA VAL A 67 -7.13 -21.19 5.14
C VAL A 67 -6.18 -21.09 6.34
N THR A 68 -6.01 -22.17 7.09
CA THR A 68 -5.12 -22.24 8.25
C THR A 68 -3.66 -22.02 7.84
N LEU A 69 -3.20 -22.64 6.75
CA LEU A 69 -1.85 -22.43 6.22
C LEU A 69 -1.61 -20.98 5.80
N VAL A 70 -2.61 -20.32 5.19
CA VAL A 70 -2.51 -18.89 4.85
C VAL A 70 -2.42 -18.03 6.10
N PHE A 71 -3.18 -18.35 7.15
CA PHE A 71 -3.12 -17.64 8.43
C PHE A 71 -1.76 -17.81 9.11
N VAL A 72 -1.28 -19.05 9.23
CA VAL A 72 0.05 -19.35 9.81
C VAL A 72 1.15 -18.65 9.02
N LEU A 73 1.09 -18.70 7.69
CA LEU A 73 2.05 -18.01 6.84
C LEU A 73 2.01 -16.49 7.06
N ALA A 74 0.82 -15.88 7.12
CA ALA A 74 0.69 -14.45 7.41
C ALA A 74 1.30 -14.08 8.77
N LEU A 75 1.03 -14.87 9.82
CA LEU A 75 1.60 -14.64 11.16
C LEU A 75 3.13 -14.76 11.15
N VAL A 76 3.66 -15.85 10.57
CA VAL A 76 5.11 -16.09 10.49
C VAL A 76 5.79 -14.96 9.73
N LEU A 77 5.26 -14.53 8.59
CA LEU A 77 5.88 -13.46 7.82
C LEU A 77 5.89 -12.13 8.57
N ASN A 78 4.80 -11.79 9.29
CA ASN A 78 4.77 -10.59 10.14
C ASN A 78 5.81 -10.64 11.27
N LEU A 79 5.99 -11.81 11.90
CA LEU A 79 7.03 -12.02 12.90
C LEU A 79 8.44 -11.87 12.30
N LEU A 80 8.68 -12.43 11.11
CA LEU A 80 9.97 -12.35 10.43
C LEU A 80 10.37 -10.91 10.06
N VAL A 81 9.41 -10.08 9.65
CA VAL A 81 9.68 -8.66 9.37
C VAL A 81 9.69 -7.77 10.62
N GLY A 82 9.49 -8.35 11.81
CA GLY A 82 9.62 -7.64 13.09
C GLY A 82 8.37 -6.91 13.59
N ILE A 83 7.18 -7.15 13.02
CA ILE A 83 5.94 -6.53 13.53
C ILE A 83 5.71 -6.98 14.97
N GLY A 84 5.39 -6.02 15.86
CA GLY A 84 5.21 -6.29 17.29
C GLY A 84 6.52 -6.51 18.06
N GLU A 85 7.66 -6.14 17.46
CA GLU A 85 8.96 -6.05 18.16
C GLU A 85 9.43 -7.38 18.72
N PHE A 86 8.93 -8.49 18.16
CA PHE A 86 9.33 -9.84 18.55
C PHE A 86 10.67 -10.24 17.93
N ARG A 87 11.14 -9.48 16.94
CA ARG A 87 12.44 -9.61 16.28
C ARG A 87 13.05 -8.23 16.04
N GLU A 88 14.28 -8.22 15.54
CA GLU A 88 14.90 -7.01 15.01
C GLU A 88 14.04 -6.37 13.92
N GLN A 89 13.97 -5.04 13.97
CA GLN A 89 13.18 -4.22 13.07
C GLN A 89 14.12 -3.32 12.28
N THR A 90 13.72 -2.93 11.08
CA THR A 90 14.47 -1.96 10.28
C THR A 90 14.44 -0.57 10.92
N VAL A 91 15.33 0.33 10.47
CA VAL A 91 15.38 1.73 10.93
C VAL A 91 14.02 2.44 10.87
N ASP A 92 13.23 2.23 9.82
CA ASP A 92 11.91 2.85 9.65
C ASP A 92 10.91 2.48 10.77
N PHE A 93 11.07 1.31 11.39
CA PHE A 93 10.24 0.95 12.54
C PHE A 93 10.45 1.85 13.74
N MET A 94 11.59 2.55 13.86
CA MET A 94 11.78 3.54 14.91
C MET A 94 10.72 4.65 14.83
N ALA A 95 10.51 5.23 13.64
CA ALA A 95 9.44 6.20 13.42
C ALA A 95 8.07 5.59 13.72
N ASN A 96 7.85 4.34 13.33
CA ASN A 96 6.56 3.66 13.51
C ASN A 96 6.25 3.37 14.98
N ASN A 97 7.24 2.94 15.75
CA ASN A 97 7.10 2.69 17.19
C ASN A 97 6.91 4.00 17.96
N LEU A 98 7.60 5.08 17.55
CA LEU A 98 7.35 6.43 18.06
C LEU A 98 5.92 6.89 17.74
N LYS A 99 5.39 6.64 16.54
CA LYS A 99 3.97 6.92 16.22
C LYS A 99 3.03 6.20 17.18
N TYR A 100 3.24 4.91 17.44
CA TYR A 100 2.41 4.18 18.40
C TYR A 100 2.47 4.82 19.78
N ARG A 101 3.68 5.10 20.27
CA ARG A 101 3.89 5.74 21.57
C ARG A 101 3.22 7.10 21.66
N ASP A 102 3.46 7.97 20.70
CA ASP A 102 2.93 9.33 20.66
C ASP A 102 1.40 9.31 20.59
N LEU A 103 0.82 8.42 19.76
CA LEU A 103 -0.63 8.24 19.69
C LEU A 103 -1.21 7.71 21.00
N VAL A 104 -0.56 6.78 21.69
CA VAL A 104 -1.08 6.20 22.94
C VAL A 104 -0.95 7.19 24.09
N GLN A 105 0.19 7.86 24.23
CA GLN A 105 0.51 8.70 25.40
C GLN A 105 -0.12 10.10 25.35
N ASN A 106 -0.38 10.65 24.16
CA ASN A 106 -0.91 12.02 24.01
C ASN A 106 -2.39 12.05 23.66
N LYS A 107 -3.05 13.19 23.87
CA LYS A 107 -4.46 13.39 23.46
C LYS A 107 -4.60 13.37 21.94
N TRP A 108 -5.80 13.04 21.47
CA TRP A 108 -6.17 13.13 20.05
C TRP A 108 -7.08 14.34 19.83
N PRO A 109 -6.90 15.14 18.76
CA PRO A 109 -5.87 15.02 17.70
C PRO A 109 -4.43 15.20 18.21
N LEU A 110 -3.48 14.47 17.61
CA LEU A 110 -2.08 14.49 18.04
C LEU A 110 -1.42 15.84 17.73
N TYR A 111 -0.98 16.55 18.77
CA TYR A 111 -0.30 17.84 18.70
C TYR A 111 1.11 17.73 19.26
N TYR A 112 2.09 18.34 18.59
CA TYR A 112 3.47 18.42 19.07
C TYR A 112 3.80 19.85 19.52
N PRO A 113 3.89 20.10 20.83
CA PRO A 113 4.14 21.45 21.36
C PRO A 113 5.45 22.07 20.86
N ASP A 114 6.53 21.28 20.79
CA ASP A 114 7.86 21.74 20.38
C ASP A 114 7.87 22.28 18.94
N PHE A 115 7.03 21.69 18.07
CA PHE A 115 6.90 22.07 16.66
C PHE A 115 5.69 22.98 16.41
N LYS A 116 4.82 23.17 17.40
CA LYS A 116 3.56 23.93 17.32
C LYS A 116 2.64 23.51 16.17
N VAL A 117 2.57 22.21 15.89
CA VAL A 117 1.79 21.65 14.76
C VAL A 117 1.00 20.42 15.18
N TYR A 118 -0.13 20.20 14.53
CA TYR A 118 -0.83 18.92 14.57
C TYR A 118 -0.20 17.94 13.58
N MET A 119 -0.16 16.67 13.96
CA MET A 119 0.28 15.59 13.06
C MET A 119 -0.65 15.50 11.85
N CYS A 120 -0.07 15.40 10.66
CA CYS A 120 -0.74 15.14 9.39
C CYS A 120 -0.14 13.88 8.73
N TYR A 121 -0.97 13.14 7.99
CA TYR A 121 -0.64 11.90 7.24
C TYR A 121 -0.28 10.62 8.01
N TYR A 122 -0.50 9.51 7.28
CA TYR A 122 -0.03 8.14 7.56
C TYR A 122 -0.33 7.58 8.96
N LEU A 123 -1.45 7.98 9.56
CA LEU A 123 -1.92 7.47 10.85
C LEU A 123 -2.84 6.24 10.70
N GLY A 124 -3.42 5.99 9.53
CA GLY A 124 -4.48 5.00 9.37
C GLY A 124 -4.13 3.59 9.85
N TYR A 125 -2.93 3.11 9.55
CA TYR A 125 -2.48 1.79 10.02
C TYR A 125 -2.21 1.74 11.53
N TYR A 126 -1.77 2.84 12.12
CA TYR A 126 -1.35 2.92 13.53
C TYR A 126 -2.54 3.12 14.48
N LEU A 127 -3.59 3.79 14.00
CA LEU A 127 -4.70 4.26 14.82
C LEU A 127 -5.50 3.15 15.51
N PRO A 128 -5.81 2.00 14.86
CA PRO A 128 -6.50 0.90 15.53
C PRO A 128 -5.71 0.33 16.71
N THR A 129 -4.42 0.08 16.52
CA THR A 129 -3.54 -0.39 17.59
C THR A 129 -3.41 0.63 18.71
N ALA A 130 -3.23 1.91 18.37
CA ALA A 130 -3.06 2.95 19.38
C ALA A 130 -4.37 3.21 20.15
N GLY A 131 -5.53 3.13 19.49
CA GLY A 131 -6.83 3.27 20.14
C GLY A 131 -7.09 2.19 21.16
N LEU A 132 -6.79 0.93 20.82
CA LEU A 132 -6.84 -0.16 21.79
C LEU A 132 -5.75 -0.01 22.86
N GLY A 133 -4.54 0.41 22.50
CA GLY A 133 -3.44 0.68 23.41
C GLY A 133 -3.75 1.74 24.47
N LYS A 134 -4.55 2.75 24.14
CA LYS A 134 -5.06 3.73 25.12
C LYS A 134 -5.96 3.11 26.20
N ILE A 135 -6.66 2.02 25.87
CA ILE A 135 -7.59 1.34 26.77
C ILE A 135 -6.85 0.33 27.63
N VAL A 136 -5.99 -0.50 27.01
CA VAL A 136 -5.36 -1.64 27.70
C VAL A 136 -3.93 -1.38 28.18
N GLY A 137 -3.27 -0.32 27.70
CA GLY A 137 -1.87 -0.02 28.00
C GLY A 137 -0.94 -0.13 26.78
N ILE A 138 0.13 0.64 26.79
CA ILE A 138 1.13 0.73 25.70
C ILE A 138 1.91 -0.59 25.52
N GLU A 139 2.07 -1.35 26.58
CA GLU A 139 2.74 -2.66 26.61
C GLU A 139 2.03 -3.70 25.74
N TYR A 140 0.71 -3.56 25.54
CA TYR A 140 -0.07 -4.47 24.71
C TYR A 140 -0.05 -4.10 23.22
N CYS A 141 0.41 -2.89 22.85
CA CYS A 141 0.47 -2.45 21.46
C CYS A 141 1.30 -3.38 20.57
N ARG A 142 2.29 -4.07 21.13
CA ARG A 142 3.09 -5.05 20.41
C ARG A 142 2.27 -6.27 19.95
N TYR A 143 1.36 -6.77 20.78
CA TYR A 143 0.48 -7.89 20.43
C TYR A 143 -0.62 -7.43 19.49
N ILE A 144 -1.21 -6.26 19.77
CA ILE A 144 -2.30 -5.70 18.98
C ILE A 144 -1.81 -5.37 17.55
N SER A 145 -0.63 -4.76 17.41
CA SER A 145 -0.04 -4.49 16.09
C SER A 145 0.25 -5.76 15.30
N LEU A 146 0.73 -6.83 15.96
CA LEU A 146 0.92 -8.13 15.33
C LEU A 146 -0.41 -8.73 14.84
N VAL A 147 -1.45 -8.71 15.68
CA VAL A 147 -2.79 -9.20 15.29
C VAL A 147 -3.37 -8.39 14.14
N TRP A 148 -3.27 -7.06 14.22
CA TRP A 148 -3.76 -6.15 13.19
C TRP A 148 -3.10 -6.42 11.83
N SER A 149 -1.77 -6.51 11.82
CA SER A 149 -0.99 -6.74 10.59
C SER A 149 -1.13 -8.14 10.04
N THR A 150 -1.22 -9.14 10.94
CA THR A 150 -1.51 -10.52 10.56
C THR A 150 -2.89 -10.62 9.91
N THR A 151 -3.89 -9.89 10.41
CA THR A 151 -5.22 -9.82 9.80
C THR A 151 -5.16 -9.23 8.40
N GLY A 152 -4.45 -8.10 8.21
CA GLY A 152 -4.25 -7.49 6.90
C GLY A 152 -3.56 -8.43 5.90
N ALA A 153 -2.43 -9.01 6.28
CA ALA A 153 -1.67 -9.95 5.46
C ALA A 153 -2.48 -11.23 5.14
N PHE A 154 -3.19 -11.78 6.13
CA PHE A 154 -4.06 -12.94 5.96
C PHE A 154 -5.14 -12.68 4.92
N LEU A 155 -5.84 -11.55 5.00
CA LEU A 155 -6.88 -11.20 4.02
C LEU A 155 -6.30 -11.00 2.61
N VAL A 156 -5.16 -10.30 2.48
CA VAL A 156 -4.48 -10.11 1.17
C VAL A 156 -4.06 -11.44 0.56
N PHE A 157 -3.44 -12.33 1.35
CA PHE A 157 -3.03 -13.64 0.85
C PHE A 157 -4.22 -14.55 0.57
N LEU A 158 -5.28 -14.48 1.37
CA LEU A 158 -6.51 -15.23 1.12
C LEU A 158 -7.19 -14.77 -0.19
N TRP A 159 -7.16 -13.47 -0.49
CA TRP A 159 -7.53 -12.95 -1.81
C TRP A 159 -6.66 -13.52 -2.93
N ALA A 160 -5.33 -13.43 -2.78
CA ALA A 160 -4.39 -13.84 -3.81
C ALA A 160 -4.60 -15.30 -4.25
N ILE A 161 -4.84 -16.21 -3.29
CA ILE A 161 -5.07 -17.63 -3.59
C ILE A 161 -6.40 -17.89 -4.31
N THR A 162 -7.34 -16.94 -4.30
CA THR A 162 -8.63 -17.08 -5.02
C THR A 162 -8.52 -16.83 -6.53
N PHE A 163 -7.38 -16.28 -6.97
CA PHE A 163 -7.12 -15.98 -8.38
C PHE A 163 -6.48 -17.15 -9.13
N LEU A 164 -6.12 -18.22 -8.42
CA LEU A 164 -5.56 -19.44 -8.98
C LEU A 164 -6.55 -20.61 -8.83
N ASP A 165 -6.57 -21.49 -9.82
CA ASP A 165 -7.43 -22.69 -9.78
C ASP A 165 -6.75 -23.86 -9.01
N LYS A 166 -5.43 -24.02 -9.17
CA LYS A 166 -4.60 -25.09 -8.57
C LYS A 166 -3.31 -24.55 -7.96
N TYR A 167 -2.68 -25.34 -7.08
CA TYR A 167 -1.43 -24.99 -6.38
C TYR A 167 -1.44 -23.58 -5.78
N ARG A 168 -2.57 -23.18 -5.18
CA ARG A 168 -2.91 -21.78 -4.97
C ARG A 168 -1.91 -21.03 -4.08
N LEU A 169 -1.33 -21.71 -3.09
CA LEU A 169 -0.32 -21.12 -2.19
C LEU A 169 0.93 -20.61 -2.92
N SER A 170 1.24 -21.13 -4.10
CA SER A 170 2.38 -20.68 -4.90
C SER A 170 2.31 -19.19 -5.26
N VAL A 171 1.12 -18.60 -5.37
CA VAL A 171 0.97 -17.16 -5.61
C VAL A 171 1.61 -16.33 -4.51
N ILE A 172 1.54 -16.79 -3.25
CA ILE A 172 2.12 -16.08 -2.11
C ILE A 172 3.64 -16.13 -2.19
N GLY A 173 4.20 -17.30 -2.53
CA GLY A 173 5.64 -17.45 -2.79
C GLY A 173 6.12 -16.55 -3.92
N VAL A 174 5.38 -16.48 -5.04
CA VAL A 174 5.70 -15.58 -6.14
C VAL A 174 5.61 -14.12 -5.70
N ILE A 175 4.57 -13.72 -4.95
CA ILE A 175 4.42 -12.35 -4.42
C ILE A 175 5.61 -11.96 -3.55
N ILE A 176 6.01 -12.82 -2.61
CA ILE A 176 7.11 -12.54 -1.69
C ILE A 176 8.44 -12.43 -2.42
N LEU A 177 8.72 -13.34 -3.36
CA LEU A 177 10.02 -13.43 -4.02
C LEU A 177 10.16 -12.49 -5.23
N PHE A 178 9.04 -11.99 -5.76
CA PHE A 178 9.07 -11.12 -6.92
C PHE A 178 9.84 -9.82 -6.63
N SER A 179 10.87 -9.57 -7.43
CA SER A 179 11.81 -8.48 -7.23
C SER A 179 12.00 -7.64 -8.49
N ASN A 180 12.75 -6.55 -8.36
CA ASN A 180 13.23 -5.79 -9.52
C ASN A 180 14.32 -6.56 -10.25
N ALA A 181 14.58 -6.09 -11.48
CA ALA A 181 15.67 -6.56 -12.30
C ALA A 181 17.03 -6.02 -11.79
N TRP A 182 17.50 -6.54 -10.64
CA TRP A 182 18.66 -5.98 -9.93
C TRP A 182 19.96 -5.95 -10.76
N LEU A 183 20.13 -6.89 -11.69
CA LEU A 183 21.25 -6.92 -12.63
C LEU A 183 21.27 -5.71 -13.57
N VAL A 184 20.11 -5.14 -13.86
CA VAL A 184 19.99 -3.98 -14.74
C VAL A 184 20.60 -2.75 -14.09
N TYR A 185 20.49 -2.62 -12.77
CA TYR A 185 21.17 -1.55 -12.05
C TYR A 185 22.69 -1.67 -12.16
N LYS A 186 23.23 -2.90 -12.16
CA LYS A 186 24.65 -3.13 -12.44
C LYS A 186 25.03 -2.76 -13.87
N VAL A 187 24.17 -3.05 -14.85
CA VAL A 187 24.40 -2.65 -16.25
C VAL A 187 24.37 -1.13 -16.41
N ILE A 188 23.39 -0.44 -15.80
CA ILE A 188 23.31 1.03 -15.78
C ILE A 188 24.57 1.65 -15.18
N LEU A 189 25.12 1.05 -14.11
CA LEU A 189 26.40 1.45 -13.53
C LEU A 189 27.55 1.29 -14.52
N TRP A 190 27.66 0.11 -15.13
CA TRP A 190 28.78 -0.23 -16.00
C TRP A 190 28.82 0.62 -17.28
N LEU A 191 27.67 1.01 -17.79
CA LEU A 191 27.55 1.88 -18.96
C LEU A 191 27.73 3.38 -18.64
N ASP A 192 28.06 3.71 -17.39
CA ASP A 192 28.28 5.08 -16.90
C ASP A 192 27.14 6.03 -17.29
N PHE A 193 25.92 5.56 -17.01
CA PHE A 193 24.72 6.35 -17.22
C PHE A 193 24.38 7.24 -16.02
N GLN A 194 25.02 7.04 -14.85
CA GLN A 194 24.55 7.57 -13.56
C GLN A 194 25.66 7.88 -12.55
N THR A 195 25.33 8.76 -11.60
CA THR A 195 26.26 9.29 -10.59
C THR A 195 26.37 8.45 -9.31
N TYR A 196 25.31 7.75 -8.88
CA TYR A 196 25.35 6.90 -7.69
C TYR A 196 24.30 5.76 -7.71
N ILE A 197 24.72 4.54 -7.38
CA ILE A 197 23.83 3.39 -7.19
C ILE A 197 24.16 2.76 -5.84
N TYR A 198 23.13 2.55 -5.01
CA TYR A 198 23.21 1.66 -3.86
C TYR A 198 22.39 0.39 -4.20
N PRO A 199 23.06 -0.67 -4.68
CA PRO A 199 22.38 -1.92 -4.98
C PRO A 199 21.68 -2.47 -3.73
N PRO A 200 20.52 -3.14 -3.86
CA PRO A 200 20.02 -3.78 -5.09
C PRO A 200 18.82 -3.12 -5.80
N TYR A 201 18.28 -1.97 -5.37
CA TYR A 201 16.92 -1.55 -5.80
C TYR A 201 16.73 -0.11 -6.27
N HIS A 202 17.74 0.75 -6.21
CA HIS A 202 17.56 2.13 -6.58
C HIS A 202 18.70 2.69 -7.43
N VAL A 203 18.30 3.60 -8.31
CA VAL A 203 19.19 4.45 -9.07
C VAL A 203 18.96 5.87 -8.59
N LYS A 204 20.03 6.56 -8.22
CA LYS A 204 19.97 7.95 -7.81
C LYS A 204 20.57 8.82 -8.92
N LEU A 205 19.74 9.66 -9.53
CA LEU A 205 20.17 10.66 -10.52
C LEU A 205 20.28 12.00 -9.78
N ASN A 206 21.47 12.33 -9.26
CA ASN A 206 21.65 13.50 -8.39
C ASN A 206 20.64 13.53 -7.22
N ASN A 207 19.62 14.40 -7.28
CA ASN A 207 18.59 14.52 -6.24
C ASN A 207 17.32 13.70 -6.53
N PHE A 208 17.29 12.96 -7.65
CA PHE A 208 16.15 12.15 -8.09
C PHE A 208 16.33 10.67 -7.75
N TRP A 209 15.34 10.08 -7.10
CA TRP A 209 15.32 8.67 -6.72
C TRP A 209 14.42 7.87 -7.65
N LEU A 210 15.03 6.90 -8.33
CA LEU A 210 14.34 5.89 -9.12
C LEU A 210 14.48 4.54 -8.42
N MET A 211 13.54 4.23 -7.52
CA MET A 211 13.54 2.97 -6.79
C MET A 211 12.20 2.27 -6.79
N ARG A 212 12.26 0.95 -6.57
CA ARG A 212 11.07 0.17 -6.20
C ARG A 212 11.46 -1.01 -5.31
N PRO A 213 11.15 -1.01 -4.01
CA PRO A 213 11.43 -2.17 -3.17
C PRO A 213 10.62 -3.41 -3.62
N PRO A 214 11.12 -4.65 -3.41
CA PRO A 214 10.30 -5.86 -3.46
C PRO A 214 9.14 -5.83 -2.47
N PHE A 215 8.13 -6.67 -2.73
CA PHE A 215 6.96 -6.76 -1.85
C PHE A 215 7.39 -7.05 -0.41
N TRP A 216 8.36 -7.95 -0.22
CA TRP A 216 8.96 -8.28 1.09
C TRP A 216 9.43 -7.03 1.84
N GLU A 217 10.23 -6.20 1.18
CA GLU A 217 10.79 -4.98 1.78
C GLU A 217 9.72 -3.91 2.00
N GLY A 218 8.82 -3.71 1.02
CA GLY A 218 7.68 -2.81 1.21
C GLY A 218 6.78 -3.24 2.38
N PHE A 219 6.59 -4.55 2.55
CA PHE A 219 5.81 -5.15 3.62
C PHE A 219 6.49 -4.98 4.99
N ALA A 220 7.82 -5.09 5.05
CA ALA A 220 8.59 -4.81 6.25
C ALA A 220 8.58 -3.32 6.60
N LEU A 221 8.92 -2.44 5.65
CA LEU A 221 9.14 -1.02 5.92
C LEU A 221 7.83 -0.24 6.14
N ALA A 222 6.79 -0.57 5.37
CA ALA A 222 5.64 0.30 5.24
C ALA A 222 4.31 -0.44 4.96
N PRO A 223 3.90 -1.35 5.85
CA PRO A 223 2.65 -2.11 5.70
C PRO A 223 1.42 -1.19 5.55
N GLN A 224 1.47 0.04 6.08
CA GLN A 224 0.43 1.06 5.94
C GLN A 224 0.13 1.46 4.49
N HIS A 225 1.08 1.28 3.57
CA HIS A 225 0.87 1.52 2.14
C HIS A 225 0.59 0.22 1.38
N VAL A 226 1.26 -0.87 1.76
CA VAL A 226 1.19 -2.15 1.04
C VAL A 226 -0.19 -2.78 1.15
N PHE A 227 -0.75 -2.87 2.35
CA PHE A 227 -2.06 -3.48 2.54
C PHE A 227 -3.20 -2.80 1.77
N PRO A 228 -3.43 -1.46 1.89
CA PRO A 228 -4.49 -0.81 1.12
C PRO A 228 -4.27 -0.94 -0.40
N ALA A 229 -3.02 -0.84 -0.87
CA ALA A 229 -2.68 -1.03 -2.28
C ALA A 229 -3.05 -2.44 -2.78
N CYS A 230 -2.69 -3.48 -2.02
CA CYS A 230 -3.03 -4.85 -2.35
C CYS A 230 -4.53 -5.12 -2.29
N PHE A 231 -5.26 -4.56 -1.32
CA PHE A 231 -6.72 -4.66 -1.29
C PHE A 231 -7.34 -4.03 -2.52
N GLY A 232 -6.91 -2.82 -2.90
CA GLY A 232 -7.41 -2.18 -4.11
C GLY A 232 -7.15 -3.01 -5.36
N ALA A 233 -5.94 -3.54 -5.50
CA ALA A 233 -5.61 -4.48 -6.58
C ALA A 233 -6.50 -5.73 -6.57
N CYS A 234 -6.78 -6.31 -5.41
CA CYS A 234 -7.66 -7.48 -5.28
C CYS A 234 -9.10 -7.17 -5.74
N PHE A 235 -9.64 -6.00 -5.39
CA PHE A 235 -10.95 -5.57 -5.85
C PHE A 235 -10.99 -5.39 -7.38
N MET A 236 -9.95 -4.81 -7.98
CA MET A 236 -9.86 -4.67 -9.44
C MET A 236 -9.79 -6.04 -10.14
N LEU A 237 -8.96 -6.94 -9.62
CA LEU A 237 -8.83 -8.30 -10.17
C LEU A 237 -10.16 -9.08 -10.06
N GLU A 238 -10.87 -8.96 -8.94
CA GLU A 238 -12.18 -9.59 -8.75
C GLU A 238 -13.24 -9.01 -9.70
N ALA A 239 -13.30 -7.68 -9.85
CA ALA A 239 -14.21 -7.02 -10.80
C ALA A 239 -13.95 -7.51 -12.24
N ASN A 240 -12.68 -7.67 -12.63
CA ASN A 240 -12.29 -8.21 -13.92
C ASN A 240 -12.81 -9.65 -14.15
N PHE A 241 -12.81 -10.51 -13.12
CA PHE A 241 -13.36 -11.86 -13.22
C PHE A 241 -14.89 -11.89 -13.33
N LEU A 242 -15.59 -11.03 -12.57
CA LEU A 242 -17.05 -11.01 -12.53
C LEU A 242 -17.68 -10.50 -13.83
N LYS A 243 -16.94 -9.70 -14.62
CA LYS A 243 -17.42 -8.98 -15.83
C LYS A 243 -18.57 -8.00 -15.60
N LYS A 244 -19.28 -8.07 -14.47
CA LYS A 244 -20.24 -7.07 -13.97
C LYS A 244 -19.54 -6.22 -12.92
N ILE A 245 -19.28 -4.96 -13.28
CA ILE A 245 -18.53 -4.02 -12.43
C ILE A 245 -19.52 -3.24 -11.58
N ASN A 246 -19.29 -3.21 -10.27
CA ASN A 246 -20.00 -2.33 -9.36
C ASN A 246 -19.11 -1.09 -9.11
N LEU A 247 -19.42 0.03 -9.78
CA LEU A 247 -18.61 1.25 -9.71
C LEU A 247 -18.65 1.88 -8.32
N ASP A 248 -19.76 1.74 -7.60
CA ASP A 248 -19.93 2.21 -6.23
C ASP A 248 -19.00 1.47 -5.25
N GLU A 249 -18.85 0.15 -5.44
CA GLU A 249 -17.86 -0.66 -4.72
C GLU A 249 -16.44 -0.15 -4.98
N MET A 250 -16.11 0.19 -6.24
CA MET A 250 -14.78 0.69 -6.59
C MET A 250 -14.52 2.06 -5.97
N LEU A 251 -15.50 2.97 -5.96
CA LEU A 251 -15.35 4.28 -5.34
C LEU A 251 -15.21 4.18 -3.82
N LEU A 252 -16.06 3.38 -3.17
CA LEU A 252 -15.99 3.15 -1.73
C LEU A 252 -14.64 2.57 -1.32
N MET A 253 -14.16 1.55 -2.05
CA MET A 253 -12.85 0.95 -1.79
C MET A 253 -11.74 1.99 -1.98
N LEU A 254 -11.76 2.80 -3.05
CA LEU A 254 -10.75 3.83 -3.29
C LEU A 254 -10.70 4.83 -2.12
N LEU A 255 -11.85 5.36 -1.71
CA LEU A 255 -11.94 6.30 -0.59
C LEU A 255 -11.53 5.66 0.74
N ALA A 256 -11.89 4.40 0.98
CA ALA A 256 -11.50 3.67 2.19
C ALA A 256 -9.97 3.47 2.30
N THR A 257 -9.25 3.34 1.18
CA THR A 257 -7.79 3.24 1.18
C THR A 257 -7.08 4.57 1.50
N MET A 258 -7.77 5.70 1.34
CA MET A 258 -7.12 7.02 1.36
C MET A 258 -6.56 7.37 2.75
N TYR A 259 -7.27 7.03 3.84
CA TYR A 259 -6.75 7.34 5.17
C TYR A 259 -5.51 6.54 5.55
N TRP A 260 -5.40 5.33 5.00
CA TRP A 260 -4.21 4.49 5.17
C TRP A 260 -3.03 5.09 4.44
N SER A 261 -3.21 5.35 3.14
CA SER A 261 -2.20 5.94 2.29
C SER A 261 -2.83 6.64 1.08
N PRO A 262 -2.74 7.97 1.01
CA PRO A 262 -3.14 8.73 -0.18
C PRO A 262 -2.38 8.26 -1.44
N LEU A 263 -1.08 7.94 -1.30
CA LEU A 263 -0.26 7.44 -2.39
C LEU A 263 -0.73 6.06 -2.90
N ALA A 264 -1.14 5.14 -2.01
CA ALA A 264 -1.74 3.88 -2.44
C ALA A 264 -3.04 4.11 -3.23
N SER A 265 -3.88 5.05 -2.79
CA SER A 265 -5.10 5.44 -3.51
C SER A 265 -4.79 6.03 -4.89
N ILE A 266 -3.76 6.87 -5.02
CA ILE A 266 -3.27 7.37 -6.32
C ILE A 266 -2.88 6.19 -7.22
N GLY A 267 -2.22 5.17 -6.67
CA GLY A 267 -1.87 3.95 -7.41
C GLY A 267 -3.07 3.11 -7.88
N ILE A 268 -4.17 3.13 -7.13
CA ILE A 268 -5.42 2.42 -7.44
C ILE A 268 -6.27 3.21 -8.47
N PHE A 269 -6.19 4.54 -8.44
CA PHE A 269 -7.01 5.43 -9.24
C PHE A 269 -7.05 5.11 -10.75
N PRO A 270 -5.94 4.80 -11.46
CA PRO A 270 -5.97 4.45 -12.88
C PRO A 270 -6.90 3.28 -13.22
N PHE A 271 -7.03 2.30 -12.31
CA PHE A 271 -7.90 1.15 -12.51
C PHE A 271 -9.36 1.49 -12.28
N VAL A 272 -9.66 2.30 -11.27
CA VAL A 272 -11.01 2.82 -11.02
C VAL A 272 -11.44 3.68 -12.22
N LEU A 273 -10.57 4.59 -12.67
CA LEU A 273 -10.80 5.41 -13.85
C LEU A 273 -11.05 4.56 -15.10
N TYR A 274 -10.23 3.53 -15.35
CA TYR A 274 -10.45 2.58 -16.44
C TYR A 274 -11.86 1.98 -16.41
N TYR A 275 -12.33 1.56 -15.25
CA TYR A 275 -13.68 1.00 -15.12
C TYR A 275 -14.79 2.04 -15.29
N TYR A 276 -14.60 3.25 -14.78
CA TYR A 276 -15.54 4.35 -14.98
C TYR A 276 -15.66 4.74 -16.45
N LEU A 277 -14.54 4.89 -17.17
CA LEU A 277 -14.52 5.22 -18.59
C LEU A 277 -15.20 4.14 -19.44
N ASN A 278 -14.99 2.86 -19.14
CA ASN A 278 -15.64 1.76 -19.88
C ASN A 278 -17.14 1.61 -19.57
N ASN A 279 -17.64 2.26 -18.52
CA ASN A 279 -19.05 2.18 -18.10
C ASN A 279 -19.67 3.57 -18.01
N TRP A 280 -19.16 4.53 -18.78
CA TRP A 280 -19.50 5.96 -18.70
C TRP A 280 -21.01 6.23 -18.75
N SER A 281 -21.74 5.54 -19.62
CA SER A 281 -23.20 5.70 -19.76
C SER A 281 -23.98 5.37 -18.47
N SER A 282 -23.49 4.43 -17.66
CA SER A 282 -24.14 4.06 -16.40
C SER A 282 -23.97 5.10 -15.28
N LEU A 283 -23.06 6.07 -15.46
CA LEU A 283 -22.76 7.09 -14.46
C LEU A 283 -23.86 8.14 -14.33
N PHE A 284 -24.58 8.44 -15.41
CA PHE A 284 -25.48 9.60 -15.53
C PHE A 284 -26.91 9.38 -15.05
N THR A 285 -27.17 8.32 -14.28
CA THR A 285 -28.46 8.21 -13.61
C THR A 285 -28.49 9.11 -12.38
N LEU A 286 -29.57 9.87 -12.17
CA LEU A 286 -29.69 10.81 -11.04
C LEU A 286 -29.40 10.12 -9.70
N LYS A 287 -29.92 8.91 -9.51
CA LYS A 287 -29.66 8.08 -8.34
C LYS A 287 -28.15 7.79 -8.15
N SER A 288 -27.47 7.34 -9.19
CA SER A 288 -26.03 7.06 -9.17
C SER A 288 -25.20 8.30 -8.81
N ILE A 289 -25.55 9.46 -9.36
CA ILE A 289 -24.86 10.73 -9.09
C ILE A 289 -25.03 11.11 -7.61
N ILE A 290 -26.27 11.07 -7.11
CA ILE A 290 -26.57 11.39 -5.72
C ILE A 290 -25.82 10.46 -4.77
N GLU A 291 -25.89 9.14 -4.96
CA GLU A 291 -25.20 8.16 -4.11
C GLU A 291 -23.68 8.40 -4.05
N LYS A 292 -23.05 8.72 -5.18
CA LYS A 292 -21.61 9.02 -5.26
C LYS A 292 -21.27 10.34 -4.60
N ILE A 293 -22.07 11.39 -4.78
CA ILE A 293 -21.88 12.68 -4.11
C ILE A 293 -21.95 12.51 -2.60
N PHE A 294 -22.99 11.84 -2.09
CA PHE A 294 -23.12 11.58 -0.66
C PHE A 294 -21.93 10.76 -0.13
N LEU A 295 -21.50 9.73 -0.85
CA LEU A 295 -20.31 8.99 -0.45
C LEU A 295 -19.07 9.91 -0.34
N VAL A 296 -18.80 10.72 -1.36
CA VAL A 296 -17.66 11.66 -1.34
C VAL A 296 -17.81 12.67 -0.18
N LEU A 297 -19.02 13.18 0.07
CA LEU A 297 -19.32 14.06 1.20
C LEU A 297 -18.97 13.42 2.55
N GLY A 298 -19.24 12.13 2.72
CA GLY A 298 -18.82 11.39 3.91
C GLY A 298 -17.30 11.35 4.11
N PHE A 299 -16.52 11.37 3.03
CA PHE A 299 -15.06 11.39 3.07
C PHE A 299 -14.45 12.81 2.98
N THR A 300 -15.25 13.85 2.77
CA THR A 300 -14.78 15.23 2.62
C THR A 300 -13.91 15.73 3.78
N PRO A 301 -14.24 15.49 5.07
CA PRO A 301 -13.36 15.93 6.16
C PRO A 301 -11.94 15.34 6.05
N LEU A 302 -11.85 14.09 5.61
CA LEU A 302 -10.58 13.41 5.38
C LEU A 302 -9.84 13.97 4.16
N ILE A 303 -10.55 14.25 3.06
CA ILE A 303 -9.94 14.88 1.87
C ILE A 303 -9.36 16.25 2.25
N ILE A 304 -10.11 17.06 2.97
CA ILE A 304 -9.68 18.39 3.43
C ILE A 304 -8.49 18.29 4.38
N TYR A 305 -8.46 17.29 5.27
CA TYR A 305 -7.32 17.01 6.14
C TYR A 305 -6.03 16.81 5.34
N PHE A 306 -6.08 15.99 4.29
CA PHE A 306 -4.91 15.74 3.44
C PHE A 306 -4.52 16.92 2.56
N LEU A 307 -5.48 17.72 2.08
CA LEU A 307 -5.18 18.97 1.37
C LEU A 307 -4.58 20.05 2.29
N SER A 308 -4.70 19.88 3.60
CA SER A 308 -4.20 20.82 4.61
C SER A 308 -2.78 20.50 5.10
N THR A 309 -2.01 19.67 4.40
CA THR A 309 -0.61 19.38 4.75
C THR A 309 0.35 20.55 4.44
N GLN A 310 1.48 20.62 5.15
CA GLN A 310 2.60 21.50 4.78
C GLN A 310 3.56 20.87 3.75
N GLY A 311 3.48 19.55 3.53
CA GLY A 311 4.46 18.79 2.74
C GLY A 311 4.40 18.95 1.21
N VAL A 312 3.39 19.63 0.66
CA VAL A 312 3.25 19.78 -0.81
C VAL A 312 4.19 20.84 -1.40
N ASN A 313 4.82 21.68 -0.56
CA ASN A 313 5.70 22.77 -0.98
C ASN A 313 7.17 22.59 -0.54
N SER A 314 7.59 21.39 -0.17
CA SER A 314 9.01 21.10 0.10
C SER A 314 9.78 20.96 -1.22
N ASP A 315 11.05 21.35 -1.25
CA ASP A 315 11.97 21.21 -2.41
C ASP A 315 12.30 19.75 -2.79
N ASN A 316 11.43 18.80 -2.43
CA ASN A 316 11.56 17.36 -2.65
C ASN A 316 10.69 16.83 -3.81
N THR A 317 10.02 17.72 -4.55
CA THR A 317 9.22 17.35 -5.74
C THR A 317 9.88 17.85 -7.02
N GLN A 318 9.99 16.99 -8.02
CA GLN A 318 10.59 17.34 -9.31
C GLN A 318 10.28 16.27 -10.36
N PHE A 319 10.34 16.65 -11.63
CA PHE A 319 10.39 15.71 -12.75
C PHE A 319 11.80 15.16 -12.95
N MET A 320 11.88 13.95 -13.50
CA MET A 320 13.15 13.23 -13.70
C MET A 320 14.17 14.00 -14.55
N TRP A 321 13.73 14.76 -15.55
CA TRP A 321 14.63 15.58 -16.39
C TRP A 321 15.16 16.84 -15.69
N GLN A 322 14.57 17.23 -14.56
CA GLN A 322 15.06 18.34 -13.74
C GLN A 322 16.22 17.91 -12.84
N ALA A 323 16.53 16.60 -12.78
CA ALA A 323 17.61 16.05 -11.98
C ALA A 323 19.03 16.49 -12.42
N GLY A 324 19.18 17.10 -13.60
CA GLY A 324 20.47 17.58 -14.11
C GLY A 324 21.42 16.47 -14.58
N VAL A 325 20.89 15.28 -14.94
CA VAL A 325 21.67 14.17 -15.51
C VAL A 325 21.36 14.04 -17.01
N GLU A 326 22.34 14.26 -17.89
CA GLU A 326 22.15 14.26 -19.35
C GLU A 326 21.53 12.94 -19.86
N LYS A 327 22.03 11.80 -19.38
CA LYS A 327 21.60 10.45 -19.80
C LYS A 327 20.41 9.88 -19.01
N TRP A 328 19.60 10.74 -18.38
CA TRP A 328 18.45 10.30 -17.57
C TRP A 328 17.48 9.39 -18.34
N TYR A 329 17.28 9.68 -19.63
CA TYR A 329 16.34 8.97 -20.50
C TYR A 329 16.77 7.52 -20.77
N TRP A 330 18.07 7.25 -20.89
CA TRP A 330 18.59 5.87 -20.99
C TRP A 330 18.34 5.10 -19.70
N THR A 331 18.61 5.72 -18.56
CA THR A 331 18.38 5.08 -17.25
C THR A 331 16.91 4.78 -17.02
N TYR A 332 16.03 5.71 -17.37
CA TYR A 332 14.60 5.51 -17.36
C TYR A 332 14.17 4.37 -18.30
N LEU A 333 14.64 4.36 -19.55
CA LEU A 333 14.31 3.32 -20.53
C LEU A 333 14.71 1.93 -20.03
N PHE A 334 15.95 1.76 -19.56
CA PHE A 334 16.44 0.49 -19.02
C PHE A 334 15.64 0.08 -17.78
N TYR A 335 15.36 1.02 -16.88
CA TYR A 335 14.54 0.77 -15.70
C TYR A 335 13.15 0.23 -16.09
N ILE A 336 12.44 0.91 -17.00
CA ILE A 336 11.09 0.54 -17.43
C ILE A 336 11.08 -0.79 -18.19
N VAL A 337 11.99 -0.98 -19.14
CA VAL A 337 12.01 -2.17 -20.00
C VAL A 337 12.21 -3.41 -19.16
N PHE A 338 13.21 -3.43 -18.29
CA PHE A 338 13.57 -4.66 -17.59
C PHE A 338 12.79 -4.87 -16.28
N ASN A 339 12.29 -3.82 -15.63
CA ASN A 339 11.44 -4.02 -14.45
C ASN A 339 9.99 -4.32 -14.80
N PHE A 340 9.48 -3.77 -15.92
CA PHE A 340 8.03 -3.81 -16.22
C PHE A 340 7.72 -4.39 -17.60
N LEU A 341 8.24 -3.80 -18.69
CA LEU A 341 7.79 -4.18 -20.04
C LEU A 341 8.22 -5.58 -20.46
N ILE A 342 9.35 -6.10 -19.95
CA ILE A 342 9.79 -7.48 -20.20
C ILE A 342 8.73 -8.51 -19.82
N TRP A 343 7.99 -8.26 -18.73
CA TRP A 343 6.92 -9.14 -18.28
C TRP A 343 5.74 -9.16 -19.24
N TYR A 344 5.45 -8.07 -19.94
CA TYR A 344 4.44 -8.08 -21.00
C TYR A 344 4.82 -9.06 -22.11
N PHE A 345 6.08 -9.09 -22.52
CA PHE A 345 6.56 -10.00 -23.57
C PHE A 345 6.44 -11.46 -23.17
N PHE A 346 6.64 -11.80 -21.89
CA PHE A 346 6.41 -13.15 -21.38
C PHE A 346 4.92 -13.47 -21.25
N LEU A 347 4.13 -12.58 -20.64
CA LEU A 347 2.72 -12.81 -20.34
C LEU A 347 1.85 -12.90 -21.59
N LYS A 348 2.10 -12.07 -22.62
CA LYS A 348 1.29 -12.05 -23.86
C LYS A 348 1.29 -13.36 -24.63
N GLN A 349 2.25 -14.26 -24.33
CA GLN A 349 2.36 -15.57 -24.96
C GLN A 349 1.37 -16.59 -24.39
N PHE A 350 0.68 -16.27 -23.31
CA PHE A 350 -0.20 -17.18 -22.59
C PHE A 350 -1.60 -16.59 -22.45
N GLN A 351 -2.61 -17.46 -22.46
CA GLN A 351 -3.97 -17.08 -22.12
C GLN A 351 -4.05 -16.87 -20.60
N HIS A 352 -4.42 -15.67 -20.16
CA HIS A 352 -4.65 -15.35 -18.76
C HIS A 352 -5.77 -14.31 -18.64
N PRO A 353 -6.57 -14.33 -17.56
CA PRO A 353 -7.74 -13.44 -17.44
C PRO A 353 -7.35 -11.96 -17.22
N PHE A 354 -6.09 -11.69 -16.88
CA PHE A 354 -5.63 -10.38 -16.38
C PHE A 354 -5.13 -9.41 -17.45
N THR A 355 -5.20 -9.73 -18.75
CA THR A 355 -4.56 -8.95 -19.82
C THR A 355 -4.92 -7.46 -19.77
N LYS A 356 -6.19 -7.12 -19.53
CA LYS A 356 -6.65 -5.72 -19.42
C LYS A 356 -6.00 -5.01 -18.22
N MET A 357 -6.04 -5.64 -17.04
CA MET A 357 -5.47 -5.09 -15.82
C MET A 357 -3.94 -4.95 -15.90
N VAL A 358 -3.26 -5.92 -16.52
CA VAL A 358 -1.81 -5.85 -16.75
C VAL A 358 -1.45 -4.67 -17.66
N LYS A 359 -2.23 -4.37 -18.71
CA LYS A 359 -1.98 -3.21 -19.56
C LYS A 359 -2.12 -1.89 -18.81
N VAL A 360 -3.17 -1.73 -18.00
CA VAL A 360 -3.37 -0.54 -17.15
C VAL A 360 -2.22 -0.42 -16.13
N ALA A 361 -1.84 -1.54 -15.50
CA ALA A 361 -0.73 -1.59 -14.56
C ALA A 361 0.58 -1.16 -15.20
N LEU A 362 0.92 -1.69 -16.38
CA LEU A 362 2.14 -1.33 -17.11
C LEU A 362 2.14 0.14 -17.52
N LEU A 363 1.02 0.66 -18.04
CA LEU A 363 0.91 2.09 -18.38
C LEU A 363 1.21 2.96 -17.16
N PHE A 364 0.60 2.65 -16.01
CA PHE A 364 0.85 3.41 -14.79
C PHE A 364 2.30 3.26 -14.30
N LEU A 365 2.88 2.06 -14.35
CA LEU A 365 4.27 1.79 -13.98
C LEU A 365 5.28 2.49 -14.88
N THR A 366 4.91 2.84 -16.12
CA THR A 366 5.71 3.73 -16.96
C THR A 366 5.57 5.19 -16.55
N ILE A 367 4.38 5.65 -16.21
CA ILE A 367 4.17 7.08 -15.95
C ILE A 367 4.66 7.51 -14.56
N VAL A 368 4.34 6.72 -13.52
CA VAL A 368 4.58 7.09 -12.12
C VAL A 368 6.04 7.42 -11.77
N PRO A 369 7.08 6.76 -12.33
CA PRO A 369 8.47 7.04 -11.97
C PRO A 369 9.03 8.34 -12.58
N LEU A 370 8.28 9.03 -13.46
CA LEU A 370 8.74 10.28 -14.10
C LEU A 370 8.67 11.50 -13.18
N TYR A 371 7.91 11.41 -12.09
CA TYR A 371 7.72 12.49 -11.13
C TYR A 371 8.02 11.98 -9.71
N GLN A 372 8.79 12.77 -8.97
CA GLN A 372 9.16 12.48 -7.58
C GLN A 372 8.29 13.28 -6.62
N ILE A 373 7.78 12.61 -5.59
CA ILE A 373 7.23 13.24 -4.38
C ILE A 373 7.89 12.58 -3.18
N GLY A 374 8.39 13.38 -2.24
CA GLY A 374 9.10 12.92 -1.06
C GLY A 374 10.59 12.66 -1.32
N ILE A 375 11.38 12.65 -0.24
CA ILE A 375 12.85 12.55 -0.29
C ILE A 375 13.30 11.29 -1.06
N ALA A 376 12.63 10.15 -0.87
CA ALA A 376 12.97 8.88 -1.49
C ALA A 376 12.10 8.52 -2.71
N ASN A 377 11.36 9.48 -3.27
CA ASN A 377 10.32 9.23 -4.27
C ASN A 377 9.23 8.25 -3.77
N ASP A 378 8.59 8.62 -2.67
CA ASP A 378 7.47 7.89 -2.10
C ASP A 378 6.33 7.71 -3.09
N LEU A 379 6.11 8.64 -4.02
CA LEU A 379 5.11 8.45 -5.08
C LEU A 379 5.38 7.15 -5.86
N ASN A 380 6.59 6.99 -6.41
CA ASN A 380 6.95 5.78 -7.16
C ASN A 380 6.94 4.53 -6.25
N ILE A 381 7.47 4.62 -5.03
CA ILE A 381 7.52 3.47 -4.11
C ILE A 381 6.11 2.99 -3.72
N ARG A 382 5.23 3.91 -3.32
CA ARG A 382 3.94 3.58 -2.69
C ARG A 382 2.81 3.44 -3.71
N ALA A 383 2.76 4.32 -4.71
CA ALA A 383 1.68 4.27 -5.71
C ALA A 383 1.87 3.15 -6.73
N SER A 384 3.09 2.64 -6.94
CA SER A 384 3.30 1.51 -7.86
C SER A 384 2.79 0.17 -7.33
N VAL A 385 2.61 0.03 -6.00
CA VAL A 385 2.28 -1.25 -5.34
C VAL A 385 1.05 -1.96 -5.92
N PRO A 386 -0.10 -1.30 -6.18
CA PRO A 386 -1.27 -1.96 -6.77
C PRO A 386 -0.96 -2.58 -8.14
N SER A 387 -0.29 -1.82 -9.01
CA SER A 387 0.11 -2.26 -10.36
C SER A 387 1.09 -3.42 -10.29
N MET A 388 2.06 -3.36 -9.39
CA MET A 388 3.03 -4.44 -9.17
C MET A 388 2.35 -5.70 -8.65
N PHE A 389 1.40 -5.57 -7.73
CA PHE A 389 0.64 -6.71 -7.22
C PHE A 389 -0.16 -7.39 -8.33
N ILE A 390 -0.87 -6.62 -9.17
CA ILE A 390 -1.60 -7.12 -10.35
C ILE A 390 -0.66 -7.86 -11.31
N LEU A 391 0.48 -7.27 -11.63
CA LEU A 391 1.49 -7.88 -12.50
C LEU A 391 2.00 -9.20 -11.91
N THR A 392 2.29 -9.22 -10.62
CA THR A 392 2.82 -10.40 -9.92
C THR A 392 1.78 -11.53 -9.83
N VAL A 393 0.50 -11.22 -9.59
CA VAL A 393 -0.59 -12.21 -9.64
C VAL A 393 -0.73 -12.80 -11.05
N ALA A 394 -0.59 -11.98 -12.10
CA ALA A 394 -0.63 -12.46 -13.48
C ALA A 394 0.56 -13.39 -13.81
N ILE A 395 1.76 -13.06 -13.34
CA ILE A 395 2.97 -13.90 -13.48
C ILE A 395 2.76 -15.23 -12.75
N ALA A 396 2.29 -15.21 -11.51
CA ALA A 396 2.02 -16.42 -10.75
C ALA A 396 0.97 -17.29 -11.43
N TYR A 397 -0.10 -16.69 -11.98
CA TYR A 397 -1.11 -17.40 -12.75
C TYR A 397 -0.47 -18.16 -13.93
N VAL A 398 0.39 -17.50 -14.71
CA VAL A 398 1.07 -18.14 -15.85
C VAL A 398 2.00 -19.25 -15.38
N PHE A 399 2.83 -19.02 -14.35
CA PHE A 399 3.74 -20.04 -13.83
C PHE A 399 3.03 -21.33 -13.38
N VAL A 400 1.80 -21.18 -12.87
CA VAL A 400 1.05 -22.29 -12.27
C VAL A 400 0.09 -22.96 -13.26
N GLN A 401 -0.54 -22.18 -14.14
CA GLN A 401 -1.66 -22.64 -14.95
C GLN A 401 -1.35 -22.76 -16.45
N ALA A 402 -0.28 -22.13 -16.94
CA ALA A 402 0.08 -22.21 -18.35
C ALA A 402 0.74 -23.55 -18.73
N GLN A 403 0.69 -23.87 -20.02
CA GLN A 403 1.42 -25.01 -20.59
C GLN A 403 2.92 -24.70 -20.68
N LYS A 404 3.74 -25.54 -20.04
CA LYS A 404 5.20 -25.34 -19.88
C LYS A 404 6.05 -25.63 -21.13
N ARG A 405 5.42 -25.76 -22.31
CA ARG A 405 6.13 -26.14 -23.55
C ARG A 405 6.70 -24.96 -24.33
N LYS A 406 6.27 -23.73 -24.04
CA LYS A 406 6.75 -22.54 -24.75
C LYS A 406 8.11 -22.10 -24.19
N LEU A 407 9.08 -21.81 -25.05
CA LEU A 407 10.39 -21.26 -24.67
C LEU A 407 10.26 -20.06 -23.72
N TYR A 408 9.32 -19.15 -24.00
CA TYR A 408 9.05 -17.97 -23.18
C TYR A 408 8.63 -18.26 -21.73
N TYR A 409 8.09 -19.46 -21.44
CA TYR A 409 7.82 -19.89 -20.06
C TYR A 409 9.14 -20.01 -19.30
N TRP A 410 10.10 -20.74 -19.88
CA TRP A 410 11.39 -21.00 -19.27
C TRP A 410 12.26 -19.75 -19.19
N LEU A 411 12.23 -18.89 -20.21
CA LEU A 411 12.89 -17.58 -20.16
C LEU A 411 12.31 -16.69 -19.05
N GLY A 412 10.98 -16.61 -18.94
CA GLY A 412 10.33 -15.85 -17.87
C GLY A 412 10.60 -16.42 -16.48
N LEU A 413 10.66 -17.74 -16.34
CA LEU A 413 11.00 -18.40 -15.08
C LEU A 413 12.46 -18.20 -14.70
N ALA A 414 13.40 -18.34 -15.65
CA ALA A 414 14.81 -18.06 -15.41
C ALA A 414 15.02 -16.59 -15.01
N PHE A 415 14.37 -15.67 -15.71
CA PHE A 415 14.39 -14.25 -15.37
C PHE A 415 13.81 -13.98 -13.98
N PHE A 416 12.70 -14.62 -13.61
CA PHE A 416 12.17 -14.56 -12.24
C PHE A 416 13.21 -15.02 -11.22
N LEU A 417 13.73 -16.26 -11.36
CA LEU A 417 14.62 -16.90 -10.41
C LEU A 417 15.90 -16.08 -10.17
N ILE A 418 16.54 -15.59 -11.24
CA ILE A 418 17.72 -14.73 -11.15
C ILE A 418 17.42 -13.47 -10.32
N ASN A 419 16.23 -12.89 -10.51
CA ASN A 419 15.84 -11.68 -9.81
C ASN A 419 15.35 -11.92 -8.38
N THR A 420 15.04 -13.16 -7.99
CA THR A 420 14.66 -13.47 -6.60
C THR A 420 15.83 -13.41 -5.62
N LEU A 421 17.08 -13.52 -6.08
CA LEU A 421 18.27 -13.65 -5.22
C LEU A 421 18.40 -12.55 -4.15
N PRO A 422 18.26 -11.25 -4.47
CA PRO A 422 18.34 -10.21 -3.45
C PRO A 422 17.23 -10.33 -2.39
N THR A 423 16.02 -10.68 -2.81
CA THR A 423 14.88 -10.86 -1.90
C THR A 423 15.05 -12.09 -1.02
N LEU A 424 15.58 -13.19 -1.57
CA LEU A 424 15.92 -14.38 -0.79
C LEU A 424 16.97 -14.06 0.29
N HIS A 425 17.97 -13.25 -0.03
CA HIS A 425 18.96 -12.79 0.95
C HIS A 425 18.32 -11.96 2.08
N GLN A 426 17.38 -11.07 1.75
CA GLN A 426 16.65 -10.31 2.76
C GLN A 426 15.79 -11.22 3.65
N VAL A 427 15.02 -12.14 3.06
CA VAL A 427 14.21 -13.11 3.81
C VAL A 427 15.10 -13.97 4.72
N TYR A 428 16.25 -14.42 4.22
CA TYR A 428 17.21 -15.18 5.01
C TYR A 428 17.72 -14.39 6.23
N LYS A 429 18.12 -13.12 6.04
CA LYS A 429 18.50 -12.24 7.16
C LYS A 429 17.40 -12.12 8.20
N SER A 430 16.15 -11.99 7.75
CA SER A 430 14.99 -11.92 8.63
C SER A 430 14.66 -13.21 9.37
N ILE A 431 15.23 -14.37 8.99
CA ILE A 431 15.06 -15.65 9.68
C ILE A 431 16.06 -15.81 10.82
N LEU A 432 17.27 -15.26 10.70
CA LEU A 432 18.33 -15.41 11.69
C LEU A 432 17.88 -14.90 13.08
N PRO A 433 18.21 -15.61 14.18
CA PRO A 433 17.91 -15.15 15.53
C PRO A 433 18.39 -13.72 15.75
N SER A 434 17.49 -12.86 16.19
CA SER A 434 17.77 -11.45 16.45
C SER A 434 16.96 -10.99 17.65
N LYS A 435 17.49 -9.97 18.35
CA LYS A 435 16.80 -9.31 19.46
C LYS A 435 16.19 -8.01 18.96
N PRO A 436 15.02 -7.59 19.45
CA PRO A 436 14.48 -6.28 19.13
C PRO A 436 15.46 -5.18 19.58
N GLN A 437 15.82 -4.30 18.65
CA GLN A 437 16.72 -3.15 18.91
C GLN A 437 15.94 -1.88 19.27
N THR A 438 14.65 -1.86 18.97
CA THR A 438 13.74 -0.73 19.12
C THR A 438 12.46 -1.22 19.78
N THR A 439 11.88 -0.43 20.70
CA THR A 439 10.64 -0.82 21.38
C THR A 439 9.60 0.32 21.44
N ILE A 440 8.31 -0.03 21.43
CA ILE A 440 7.16 0.88 21.52
C ILE A 440 7.13 1.50 22.92
N MET A 441 7.50 0.71 23.94
CA MET A 441 7.52 1.16 25.34
C MET A 441 8.72 2.05 25.66
N LYS A 442 9.91 1.64 25.23
CA LYS A 442 11.18 2.35 25.44
C LYS A 442 11.79 2.63 24.08
N ALA A 443 11.48 3.79 23.52
CA ALA A 443 12.29 4.36 22.45
C ALA A 443 13.63 4.82 23.06
N ASP A 444 14.46 3.87 23.49
CA ASP A 444 15.69 4.11 24.26
C ASP A 444 16.85 4.50 23.33
N TYR A 445 16.62 5.51 22.50
CA TYR A 445 17.69 6.27 21.86
C TYR A 445 17.71 7.64 22.54
N LYS A 446 18.83 7.94 23.21
CA LYS A 446 19.05 9.13 24.05
C LYS A 446 18.84 10.50 23.36
N GLN A 447 18.39 10.54 22.11
CA GLN A 447 18.26 11.75 21.28
C GLN A 447 16.87 11.99 20.70
N PHE A 448 15.91 11.04 20.77
CA PHE A 448 14.59 11.19 20.14
C PHE A 448 13.46 11.19 21.16
N HIS A 449 12.70 12.28 21.23
CA HIS A 449 11.62 12.44 22.20
C HIS A 449 10.24 12.06 21.62
N ASN A 450 10.08 12.21 20.31
CA ASN A 450 8.84 11.97 19.58
C ASN A 450 9.11 11.71 18.08
N MET A 451 8.08 11.31 17.32
CA MET A 451 8.21 10.97 15.90
C MET A 451 8.76 12.12 15.05
N LEU A 452 8.33 13.36 15.26
CA LEU A 452 8.80 14.51 14.46
C LEU A 452 10.28 14.82 14.73
N SER A 453 10.72 14.73 15.99
CA SER A 453 12.12 14.88 16.35
C SER A 453 13.00 13.81 15.70
N PHE A 454 12.51 12.57 15.59
CA PHE A 454 13.19 11.51 14.87
C PHE A 454 13.32 11.84 13.38
N GLN A 455 12.24 12.29 12.73
CA GLN A 455 12.27 12.68 11.31
C GLN A 455 13.30 13.79 11.06
N GLN A 456 13.29 14.84 11.88
CA GLN A 456 14.21 15.96 11.74
C GLN A 456 15.69 15.52 11.83
N VAL A 457 16.03 14.67 12.80
CA VAL A 457 17.42 14.24 12.99
C VAL A 457 17.85 13.22 11.94
N MET A 458 16.99 12.24 11.62
CA MET A 458 17.34 11.18 10.66
C MET A 458 17.55 11.69 9.24
N TYR A 459 16.78 12.69 8.82
CA TYR A 459 16.93 13.29 7.50
C TYR A 459 17.84 14.52 7.51
N GLY A 460 18.26 15.00 8.69
CA GLY A 460 19.10 16.18 8.84
C GLY A 460 18.46 17.46 8.30
N ASP A 461 17.15 17.44 8.08
CA ASP A 461 16.40 18.50 7.40
C ASP A 461 15.04 18.73 8.07
N SER A 462 14.77 19.99 8.39
CA SER A 462 13.47 20.46 8.88
C SER A 462 12.31 20.23 7.91
N THR A 463 12.57 20.10 6.59
CA THR A 463 11.51 19.82 5.60
C THR A 463 10.84 18.46 5.82
N ALA A 464 11.56 17.48 6.38
CA ALA A 464 11.00 16.17 6.73
C ALA A 464 9.89 16.28 7.78
N VAL A 465 9.93 17.30 8.66
CA VAL A 465 8.86 17.57 9.63
C VAL A 465 7.61 18.12 8.92
N LEU A 466 7.80 18.96 7.90
CA LEU A 466 6.70 19.58 7.16
C LEU A 466 5.84 18.53 6.43
N GLU A 467 6.45 17.45 5.94
CA GLU A 467 5.74 16.32 5.33
C GLU A 467 4.67 15.72 6.24
N TYR A 468 4.87 15.76 7.56
CA TYR A 468 3.97 15.18 8.57
C TYR A 468 3.24 16.25 9.39
N SER A 469 3.25 17.51 8.95
CA SER A 469 2.66 18.63 9.69
C SER A 469 1.39 19.14 9.02
N LEU A 470 0.36 19.37 9.82
CA LEU A 470 -0.83 20.09 9.39
C LEU A 470 -0.47 21.57 9.21
N LYS A 471 -0.94 22.19 8.13
CA LYS A 471 -0.76 23.62 7.88
C LYS A 471 -1.52 24.43 8.92
N ASN A 472 -0.78 25.28 9.62
CA ASN A 472 -1.35 26.22 10.56
C ASN A 472 -2.35 27.13 9.86
N ASP A 473 -3.46 27.42 10.53
CA ASP A 473 -4.56 28.24 10.02
C ASP A 473 -5.27 27.68 8.78
N SER A 474 -5.06 26.39 8.48
CA SER A 474 -5.78 25.69 7.42
C SER A 474 -7.28 25.63 7.68
N PHE A 475 -8.06 25.42 6.61
CA PHE A 475 -9.50 25.23 6.75
C PHE A 475 -9.82 24.05 7.69
N PHE A 476 -9.05 22.96 7.60
CA PHE A 476 -9.21 21.82 8.50
C PHE A 476 -9.02 22.24 9.96
N GLU A 477 -7.92 22.90 10.29
CA GLU A 477 -7.63 23.33 11.67
C GLU A 477 -8.68 24.29 12.23
N LYS A 478 -9.14 25.26 11.41
CA LYS A 478 -10.10 26.29 11.84
C LYS A 478 -11.50 25.74 12.05
N HIS A 479 -11.97 24.89 11.13
CA HIS A 479 -13.39 24.55 11.04
C HIS A 479 -13.72 23.08 11.32
N LEU A 480 -12.77 22.16 11.13
CA LEU A 480 -13.04 20.72 11.19
C LEU A 480 -12.32 20.03 12.35
N LEU A 481 -11.16 20.52 12.77
CA LEU A 481 -10.37 19.92 13.84
C LEU A 481 -11.13 19.98 15.17
N LYS A 482 -11.11 18.86 15.90
CA LYS A 482 -11.58 18.76 17.28
C LYS A 482 -10.57 19.43 18.21
N LYS A 483 -10.96 20.52 18.86
CA LYS A 483 -10.11 21.24 19.83
C LYS A 483 -10.37 20.77 21.25
#